data_AF-A0A2S9FJG4-F1
#
_entry.id   AF-A0A2S9FJG4-F1
#
_cell.length_a   1.000
_cell.length_b   1.000
_cell.length_c   1.000
_cell.angle_alpha   90.00
_cell.angle_beta   90.00
_cell.angle_gamma   90.00
#
_symmetry.space_group_name_H-M   'P 1'
#
loop_
_entity.id
_entity.type
_entity.pdbx_description
1 polymer ?
#
loop_
_entity_poly.entity_id
_entity_poly.type
_entity_poly.pdbx_seq_one_letter_code
_entity_poly.pdbx_strand_id
1 'polypeptide(L)'
;LERAHNVGGTWLFNRYPGARCDIESIEYSYSFSEAVQQEWVWTETMPAQPEIEAYLNFVADRLDLRADIRFDTTVVAMAFDEDAAEWTVQTAAGESYVAPFVVAATGILSVPLEPTIPGMESFAGTSLYTSRWPEGGVDLTGLRVGVIGTGSTGVQMIPVVAREAGHLTVFQRSPAYTLPWQVRSFEPG
;
A
#
# COMPACT_ATOMS: atom_id res chain seq x y z
N LEU A 1 -4.63 5.01 16.00
CA LEU A 1 -5.74 4.16 15.54
C LEU A 1 -5.48 3.84 14.08
N GLU A 2 -5.53 2.57 13.70
CA GLU A 2 -5.27 2.08 12.34
C GLU A 2 -6.38 1.09 11.96
N ARG A 3 -6.95 1.22 10.76
CA ARG A 3 -7.98 0.30 10.25
C ARG A 3 -7.39 -1.07 9.93
N ALA A 4 -6.14 -1.10 9.46
CA ALA A 4 -5.46 -2.34 9.14
C ALA A 4 -5.06 -3.12 10.40
N HIS A 5 -4.74 -4.39 10.18
CA HIS A 5 -4.30 -5.32 11.23
C HIS A 5 -2.82 -5.15 11.61
N ASN A 6 -2.05 -4.34 10.86
CA ASN A 6 -0.63 -4.12 11.12
C ASN A 6 -0.16 -2.76 10.55
N VAL A 7 1.10 -2.41 10.81
CA VAL A 7 1.77 -1.24 10.22
C VAL A 7 2.06 -1.46 8.73
N GLY A 8 2.19 -0.37 7.98
CA GLY A 8 2.66 -0.38 6.60
C GLY A 8 1.88 0.54 5.66
N GLY A 9 0.64 0.91 6.00
CA GLY A 9 -0.19 1.81 5.21
C GLY A 9 -0.33 1.32 3.75
N THR A 10 0.03 2.18 2.79
CA THR A 10 0.05 1.82 1.35
C THR A 10 0.78 0.50 1.08
N TRP A 11 1.91 0.27 1.76
CA TRP A 11 2.74 -0.91 1.55
C TRP A 11 2.16 -2.17 2.17
N LEU A 12 1.20 -2.07 3.11
CA LEU A 12 0.49 -3.23 3.63
C LEU A 12 -0.61 -3.70 2.66
N PHE A 13 -1.29 -2.76 1.99
CA PHE A 13 -2.44 -3.07 1.14
C PHE A 13 -2.09 -3.38 -0.32
N ASN A 14 -1.08 -2.71 -0.89
CA ASN A 14 -0.76 -2.80 -2.32
C ASN A 14 0.18 -3.97 -2.64
N ARG A 15 -0.27 -5.20 -2.41
CA ARG A 15 0.53 -6.44 -2.59
C ARG A 15 0.50 -7.01 -4.01
N TYR A 16 0.13 -6.18 -4.99
CA TYR A 16 -0.02 -6.66 -6.36
C TYR A 16 1.35 -6.97 -7.01
N PRO A 17 1.41 -7.91 -7.97
CA PRO A 17 2.67 -8.28 -8.61
C PRO A 17 3.33 -7.07 -9.28
N GLY A 18 4.60 -6.81 -8.94
CA GLY A 18 5.39 -5.71 -9.47
C GLY A 18 5.33 -4.41 -8.67
N ALA A 19 4.50 -4.33 -7.62
CA ALA A 19 4.41 -3.15 -6.75
C ALA A 19 5.79 -2.73 -6.19
N ARG A 20 6.16 -1.47 -6.40
CA ARG A 20 7.48 -0.93 -6.06
C ARG A 20 7.42 0.57 -5.80
N CYS A 21 8.40 1.08 -5.06
CA CYS A 21 8.61 2.53 -4.99
C CYS A 21 9.26 3.06 -6.28
N ASP A 22 8.89 4.28 -6.65
CA ASP A 22 9.43 5.03 -7.78
C ASP A 22 10.52 6.04 -7.32
N ILE A 23 10.98 5.94 -6.08
CA ILE A 23 12.09 6.72 -5.47
C ILE A 23 13.17 5.73 -5.00
N GLU A 24 14.44 6.13 -5.07
CA GLU A 24 15.54 5.27 -4.63
C GLU A 24 15.44 4.91 -3.14
N SER A 25 15.77 3.67 -2.77
CA SER A 25 15.66 3.14 -1.40
C SER A 25 16.33 4.01 -0.34
N ILE A 26 17.53 4.53 -0.65
CA ILE A 26 18.29 5.40 0.25
C ILE A 26 17.55 6.72 0.52
N GLU A 27 16.77 7.22 -0.44
CA GLU A 27 15.97 8.44 -0.30
C GLU A 27 14.57 8.15 0.27
N TYR A 28 13.99 7.00 -0.04
CA TYR A 28 12.70 6.55 0.43
C TYR A 28 12.78 5.82 1.78
N SER A 29 13.47 6.44 2.75
CA SER A 29 13.66 5.90 4.09
C SER A 29 13.58 7.01 5.15
N TYR A 30 13.54 6.63 6.43
CA TYR A 30 13.49 7.58 7.52
C TYR A 30 14.89 8.05 7.89
N SER A 31 15.08 9.37 7.93
CA SER A 31 16.36 10.00 8.30
C SER A 31 16.45 10.47 9.75
N PHE A 32 15.37 10.32 10.54
CA PHE A 32 15.31 10.85 11.90
C PHE A 32 16.14 10.05 12.92
N SER A 33 16.50 8.80 12.60
CA SER A 33 17.21 7.89 13.49
C SER A 33 18.44 7.33 12.79
N GLU A 34 19.62 7.59 13.37
CA GLU A 34 20.88 7.04 12.89
C GLU A 34 20.91 5.51 13.05
N ALA A 35 20.40 5.00 14.17
CA ALA A 35 20.31 3.56 14.41
C ALA A 35 19.47 2.84 13.33
N VAL A 36 18.29 3.39 12.98
CA VAL A 36 17.45 2.83 11.90
C VAL A 36 18.19 2.84 10.56
N GLN A 37 18.88 3.93 10.24
CA GLN A 37 19.63 4.06 8.98
C GLN A 37 20.81 3.09 8.89
N GLN A 38 21.48 2.80 9.99
CA GLN A 38 22.67 1.93 9.99
C GLN A 38 22.31 0.44 10.14
N GLU A 39 21.19 0.11 10.78
CA GLU A 39 20.77 -1.27 11.02
C GLU A 39 20.02 -1.88 9.83
N TRP A 40 19.28 -1.08 9.05
CA TRP A 40 18.56 -1.57 7.87
C TRP A 40 19.45 -1.62 6.63
N VAL A 41 19.42 -2.74 5.91
CA VAL A 41 20.17 -2.94 4.67
C VAL A 41 19.20 -3.16 3.53
N TRP A 42 19.12 -2.17 2.64
CA TRP A 42 18.38 -2.30 1.38
C TRP A 42 19.09 -3.25 0.42
N THR A 43 18.33 -4.05 -0.30
CA THR A 43 18.81 -5.07 -1.23
C THR A 43 18.81 -4.59 -2.68
N GLU A 44 18.02 -3.56 -3.00
CA GLU A 44 17.94 -2.98 -4.34
C GLU A 44 17.72 -1.45 -4.31
N THR A 45 18.03 -0.80 -5.44
CA THR A 45 17.87 0.65 -5.58
C THR A 45 16.41 1.10 -5.54
N MET A 46 15.48 0.26 -5.99
CA MET A 46 14.04 0.58 -6.04
C MET A 46 13.28 -0.54 -5.33
N PRO A 47 13.05 -0.42 -4.02
CA PRO A 47 12.62 -1.54 -3.21
C PRO A 47 11.19 -1.95 -3.58
N ALA A 48 10.99 -3.25 -3.76
CA ALA A 48 9.66 -3.83 -3.95
C ALA A 48 8.80 -3.69 -2.69
N GLN A 49 7.48 -3.78 -2.85
CA GLN A 49 6.53 -3.66 -1.73
C GLN A 49 6.90 -4.53 -0.50
N PRO A 50 7.30 -5.82 -0.63
CA PRO A 50 7.62 -6.64 0.54
C PRO A 50 8.80 -6.10 1.36
N GLU A 51 9.80 -5.52 0.70
CA GLU A 51 10.98 -4.97 1.39
C GLU A 51 10.64 -3.70 2.15
N ILE A 52 9.80 -2.82 1.57
CA ILE A 52 9.35 -1.61 2.24
C ILE A 52 8.43 -1.93 3.41
N GLU A 53 7.52 -2.89 3.24
CA GLU A 53 6.69 -3.36 4.35
C GLU A 53 7.55 -3.93 5.49
N ALA A 54 8.57 -4.74 5.16
CA ALA A 54 9.51 -5.28 6.13
C ALA A 54 10.30 -4.16 6.84
N TYR A 55 10.74 -3.14 6.11
CA TYR A 55 11.40 -1.95 6.68
C TYR A 55 10.50 -1.23 7.68
N LEU A 56 9.23 -0.98 7.34
CA LEU A 56 8.28 -0.31 8.23
C LEU A 56 7.97 -1.14 9.47
N ASN A 57 7.88 -2.47 9.33
CA ASN A 57 7.73 -3.38 10.47
C ASN A 57 8.98 -3.37 11.36
N PHE A 58 10.19 -3.42 10.78
CA PHE A 58 11.45 -3.28 11.50
C PHE A 58 11.48 -1.99 12.32
N VAL A 59 11.12 -0.84 11.74
CA VAL A 59 11.08 0.44 12.46
C VAL A 59 10.08 0.40 13.62
N ALA A 60 8.89 -0.17 13.39
CA ALA A 60 7.87 -0.29 14.43
C ALA A 60 8.31 -1.19 15.58
N ASP A 61 9.06 -2.27 15.30
CA ASP A 61 9.61 -3.16 16.33
C ASP A 61 10.79 -2.49 17.07
N ARG A 62 11.69 -1.86 16.31
CA ARG A 62 12.91 -1.23 16.82
C ARG A 62 12.63 -0.08 17.80
N LEU A 63 11.48 0.58 17.65
CA LEU A 63 11.03 1.71 18.44
C LEU A 63 9.85 1.36 19.37
N ASP A 64 9.46 0.09 19.47
CA ASP A 64 8.35 -0.40 20.31
C ASP A 64 7.01 0.32 20.09
N LEU A 65 6.71 0.68 18.83
CA LEU A 65 5.54 1.52 18.52
C LEU A 65 4.21 0.78 18.62
N ARG A 66 4.21 -0.55 18.48
CA ARG A 66 2.97 -1.35 18.40
C ARG A 66 2.16 -1.31 19.69
N ALA A 67 2.81 -1.11 20.83
CA ALA A 67 2.14 -0.99 22.12
C ALA A 67 1.12 0.17 22.16
N ASP A 68 1.39 1.24 21.41
CA ASP A 68 0.57 2.44 21.36
C ASP A 68 -0.39 2.50 20.15
N ILE A 69 -0.41 1.45 19.32
CA ILE A 69 -1.27 1.39 18.14
C ILE A 69 -2.45 0.45 18.40
N ARG A 70 -3.66 0.98 18.28
CA ARG A 70 -4.88 0.16 18.15
C ARG A 70 -5.12 -0.13 16.68
N PHE A 71 -4.84 -1.37 16.27
CA PHE A 71 -5.16 -1.93 14.96
C PHE A 71 -6.64 -2.31 14.85
N ASP A 72 -7.08 -2.68 13.64
CA ASP A 72 -8.45 -3.07 13.33
C ASP A 72 -9.51 -2.04 13.79
N THR A 73 -9.10 -0.77 13.87
CA THR A 73 -9.87 0.32 14.46
C THR A 73 -10.07 1.44 13.44
N THR A 74 -11.25 1.46 12.84
CA THR A 74 -11.63 2.50 11.87
C THR A 74 -12.25 3.70 12.57
N VAL A 75 -11.66 4.89 12.41
CA VAL A 75 -12.28 6.17 12.82
C VAL A 75 -13.36 6.55 11.81
N VAL A 76 -14.55 6.92 12.28
CA VAL A 76 -15.70 7.29 11.44
C VAL A 76 -16.15 8.74 11.63
N ALA A 77 -15.82 9.37 12.75
CA ALA A 77 -16.10 10.78 12.99
C ALA A 77 -15.10 11.40 13.97
N MET A 78 -14.87 12.70 13.82
CA MET A 78 -14.09 13.52 14.73
C MET A 78 -14.84 14.84 14.91
N ALA A 79 -15.07 15.24 16.16
CA ALA A 79 -15.75 16.49 16.50
C ALA A 79 -14.93 17.25 17.55
N PHE A 80 -14.77 18.55 17.36
CA PHE A 80 -14.12 19.41 18.34
C PHE A 80 -15.17 20.07 19.22
N ASP A 81 -14.96 20.00 20.53
CA ASP A 81 -15.73 20.72 21.54
C ASP A 81 -14.98 22.01 21.90
N GLU A 82 -15.56 23.17 21.59
CA GLU A 82 -14.94 24.47 21.83
C GLU A 82 -14.91 24.86 23.31
N ASP A 83 -15.89 24.41 24.10
CA ASP A 83 -15.98 24.74 25.53
C ASP A 83 -14.96 23.92 26.33
N ALA A 84 -14.81 22.64 25.98
CA ALA A 84 -13.82 21.74 26.59
C ALA A 84 -12.42 21.89 25.98
N ALA A 85 -12.31 22.48 24.79
CA ALA A 85 -11.09 22.55 23.98
C ALA A 85 -10.48 21.16 23.67
N GLU A 86 -11.33 20.18 23.38
CA GLU A 86 -10.94 18.78 23.15
C GLU A 86 -11.61 18.19 21.90
N TRP A 87 -10.97 17.19 21.30
CA TRP A 87 -11.53 16.38 20.24
C TRP A 87 -12.17 15.11 20.79
N THR A 88 -13.35 14.78 20.29
CA THR A 88 -13.97 13.46 20.40
C THR A 88 -13.80 12.71 19.10
N VAL A 89 -13.17 11.53 19.15
CA VAL A 89 -12.91 10.65 18.01
C VAL A 89 -13.74 9.37 18.16
N GLN A 90 -14.64 9.12 17.21
CA GLN A 90 -15.54 7.97 17.21
C GLN A 90 -15.07 6.89 16.25
N THR A 91 -15.17 5.63 16.67
CA THR A 91 -14.81 4.47 15.86
C THR A 91 -16.04 3.73 15.33
N ALA A 92 -15.84 2.93 14.28
CA ALA A 92 -16.89 2.08 13.70
C ALA A 92 -17.43 1.03 14.69
N ALA A 93 -16.63 0.64 15.69
CA ALA A 93 -17.03 -0.28 16.75
C ALA A 93 -17.86 0.39 17.86
N GLY A 94 -18.08 1.71 17.78
CA GLY A 94 -18.83 2.48 18.77
C GLY A 94 -18.00 2.99 19.96
N GLU A 95 -16.68 2.75 19.97
CA GLU A 95 -15.79 3.35 20.96
C GLU A 95 -15.57 4.83 20.70
N SER A 96 -15.30 5.58 21.77
CA SER A 96 -15.00 7.01 21.73
C SER A 96 -13.71 7.31 22.47
N TYR A 97 -12.88 8.16 21.89
CA TYR A 97 -11.61 8.62 22.44
C TYR A 97 -11.64 10.14 22.55
N VAL A 98 -11.13 10.69 23.66
CA VAL A 98 -11.03 12.14 23.87
C VAL A 98 -9.55 12.52 23.91
N ALA A 99 -9.18 13.56 23.17
CA ALA A 99 -7.81 14.06 23.12
C ALA A 99 -7.76 15.56 22.85
N PRO A 100 -6.80 16.31 23.42
CA PRO A 100 -6.64 17.73 23.14
C PRO A 100 -6.17 18.02 21.70
N PHE A 101 -5.53 17.03 21.06
CA PHE A 101 -4.98 17.16 19.69
C PHE A 101 -5.27 15.92 18.85
N VAL A 102 -5.44 16.13 17.55
CA VAL A 102 -5.60 15.07 16.56
C VAL A 102 -4.59 15.27 15.42
N VAL A 103 -3.86 14.21 15.09
CA VAL A 103 -2.97 14.17 13.91
C VAL A 103 -3.55 13.16 12.91
N ALA A 104 -4.10 13.66 11.80
CA ALA A 104 -4.70 12.84 10.75
C ALA A 104 -3.65 12.38 9.72
N ALA A 105 -2.95 11.29 10.04
CA ALA A 105 -1.96 10.65 9.14
C ALA A 105 -2.60 9.59 8.20
N THR A 106 -3.75 9.90 7.59
CA THR A 106 -4.60 8.91 6.87
C THR A 106 -4.20 8.63 5.42
N GLY A 107 -3.12 9.26 4.94
CA GLY A 107 -2.56 9.07 3.60
C GLY A 107 -3.39 9.70 2.47
N ILE A 108 -2.75 9.87 1.31
CA ILE A 108 -3.36 10.48 0.10
C ILE A 108 -3.87 9.46 -0.92
N LEU A 109 -3.54 8.17 -0.76
CA LEU A 109 -3.86 7.07 -1.67
C LEU A 109 -4.34 5.82 -0.89
N SER A 110 -5.27 6.01 0.05
CA SER A 110 -5.69 4.98 1.03
C SER A 110 -7.12 4.46 0.85
N VAL A 111 -7.95 5.14 0.05
CA VAL A 111 -9.32 4.72 -0.27
C VAL A 111 -9.39 4.28 -1.73
N PRO A 112 -9.66 2.99 -2.02
CA PRO A 112 -9.81 2.51 -3.38
C PRO A 112 -10.94 3.23 -4.12
N LEU A 113 -10.69 3.60 -5.38
CA LEU A 113 -11.76 4.01 -6.28
C LEU A 113 -12.35 2.76 -6.93
N GLU A 114 -13.58 2.41 -6.55
CA GLU A 114 -14.28 1.29 -7.16
C GLU A 114 -14.69 1.63 -8.60
N PRO A 115 -14.32 0.81 -9.60
CA PRO A 115 -14.69 1.04 -10.98
C PRO A 115 -16.19 0.79 -11.18
N THR A 116 -16.88 1.75 -11.77
CA THR A 116 -18.28 1.59 -12.21
C THR A 116 -18.31 1.25 -13.69
N ILE A 117 -18.19 -0.04 -14.02
CA ILE A 117 -18.29 -0.55 -15.39
C ILE A 117 -19.64 -1.26 -15.54
N PRO A 118 -20.52 -0.84 -16.47
CA PRO A 118 -21.79 -1.50 -16.69
C PRO A 118 -21.62 -3.01 -16.98
N GLY A 119 -22.31 -3.86 -16.22
CA GLY A 119 -22.29 -5.31 -16.37
C GLY A 119 -21.10 -6.02 -15.70
N MET A 120 -20.23 -5.31 -14.97
CA MET A 120 -19.07 -5.90 -14.28
C MET A 120 -19.48 -7.01 -13.29
N GLU A 121 -20.64 -6.86 -12.65
CA GLU A 121 -21.20 -7.81 -11.70
C GLU A 121 -21.59 -9.16 -12.34
N SER A 122 -21.74 -9.20 -13.67
CA SER A 122 -22.06 -10.41 -14.43
C SER A 122 -20.83 -11.21 -14.86
N PHE A 123 -19.61 -10.72 -14.57
CA PHE A 123 -18.38 -11.41 -14.93
C PHE A 123 -18.26 -12.72 -14.14
N ALA A 124 -18.27 -13.85 -14.84
CA ALA A 124 -18.20 -15.18 -14.24
C ALA A 124 -16.77 -15.61 -13.84
N GLY A 125 -15.75 -14.81 -14.19
CA GLY A 125 -14.36 -15.05 -13.80
C GLY A 125 -14.00 -14.40 -12.46
N THR A 126 -12.71 -14.43 -12.13
CA THR A 126 -12.20 -13.80 -10.92
C THR A 126 -11.90 -12.32 -11.14
N SER A 127 -12.55 -11.45 -10.37
CA SER A 127 -12.24 -10.03 -10.31
C SER A 127 -11.21 -9.75 -9.21
N LEU A 128 -10.08 -9.16 -9.59
CA LEU A 128 -8.99 -8.79 -8.67
C LEU A 128 -8.80 -7.28 -8.69
N TYR A 129 -8.43 -6.73 -7.53
CA TYR A 129 -8.20 -5.29 -7.35
C TYR A 129 -6.83 -5.09 -6.72
N THR A 130 -6.00 -4.26 -7.33
CA THR A 130 -4.62 -4.00 -6.91
C THR A 130 -4.52 -3.48 -5.48
N SER A 131 -5.51 -2.72 -5.02
CA SER A 131 -5.58 -2.13 -3.67
C SER A 131 -5.93 -3.12 -2.56
N ARG A 132 -6.34 -4.33 -2.91
CA ARG A 132 -6.72 -5.43 -2.00
C ARG A 132 -6.30 -6.77 -2.58
N TRP A 133 -5.08 -6.80 -3.12
CA TRP A 133 -4.54 -8.00 -3.72
C TRP A 133 -4.35 -9.09 -2.65
N PRO A 134 -4.70 -10.36 -2.90
CA PRO A 134 -4.55 -11.42 -1.92
C PRO A 134 -3.09 -11.58 -1.46
N GLU A 135 -2.88 -11.73 -0.15
CA GLU A 135 -1.55 -11.83 0.46
C GLU A 135 -0.75 -13.05 -0.05
N GLY A 136 -1.43 -14.18 -0.28
CA GLY A 136 -0.82 -15.38 -0.87
C GLY A 136 -0.56 -15.29 -2.37
N GLY A 137 -0.82 -14.15 -3.01
CA GLY A 137 -0.79 -13.99 -4.45
C GLY A 137 -1.96 -14.69 -5.15
N VAL A 138 -1.92 -14.70 -6.48
CA VAL A 138 -2.89 -15.38 -7.32
C VAL A 138 -2.12 -16.03 -8.46
N ASP A 139 -2.32 -17.33 -8.67
CA ASP A 139 -1.73 -18.05 -9.81
C ASP A 139 -2.50 -17.67 -11.08
N LEU A 140 -1.80 -16.99 -12.00
CA LEU A 140 -2.32 -16.56 -13.29
C LEU A 140 -1.89 -17.48 -14.43
N THR A 141 -1.16 -18.56 -14.13
CA THR A 141 -0.55 -19.45 -15.12
C THR A 141 -1.59 -20.01 -16.07
N GLY A 142 -1.39 -19.78 -17.37
CA GLY A 142 -2.28 -20.29 -18.42
C GLY A 142 -3.64 -19.61 -18.51
N LEU A 143 -3.96 -18.65 -17.63
CA LEU A 143 -5.22 -17.91 -17.66
C LEU A 143 -5.24 -16.85 -18.76
N ARG A 144 -6.45 -16.47 -19.18
CA ARG A 144 -6.70 -15.29 -19.99
C ARG A 144 -7.01 -14.12 -19.07
N VAL A 145 -6.06 -13.20 -18.93
CA VAL A 145 -6.13 -12.08 -18.00
C VAL A 145 -6.44 -10.78 -18.74
N GLY A 146 -7.32 -9.96 -18.17
CA GLY A 146 -7.58 -8.59 -18.60
C GLY A 146 -7.12 -7.60 -17.54
N VAL A 147 -6.34 -6.59 -17.91
CA VAL A 147 -5.94 -5.49 -17.00
C VAL A 147 -6.57 -4.19 -17.48
N ILE A 148 -7.31 -3.53 -16.59
CA ILE A 148 -7.98 -2.25 -16.86
C ILE A 148 -7.22 -1.14 -16.14
N GLY A 149 -6.69 -0.19 -16.91
CA GLY A 149 -5.92 0.94 -16.38
C GLY A 149 -4.41 0.78 -16.58
N THR A 150 -3.77 1.89 -16.95
CA THR A 150 -2.36 1.98 -17.37
C THR A 150 -1.63 3.15 -16.70
N GLY A 151 -2.04 3.49 -15.47
CA GLY A 151 -1.26 4.38 -14.59
C GLY A 151 -0.04 3.66 -13.99
N SER A 152 0.62 4.25 -12.98
CA SER A 152 1.83 3.66 -12.35
C SER A 152 1.62 2.18 -11.95
N THR A 153 0.54 1.86 -11.23
CA THR A 153 0.17 0.49 -10.87
C THR A 153 0.07 -0.45 -12.07
N GLY A 154 -0.58 -0.02 -13.16
CA GLY A 154 -0.72 -0.83 -14.37
C GLY A 154 0.63 -1.04 -15.05
N VAL A 155 1.44 0.01 -15.17
CA VAL A 155 2.78 -0.03 -15.76
C VAL A 155 3.71 -0.99 -15.00
N GLN A 156 3.62 -1.02 -13.67
CA GLN A 156 4.37 -1.95 -12.82
C GLN A 156 3.86 -3.40 -12.96
N MET A 157 2.55 -3.61 -12.96
CA MET A 157 1.92 -4.93 -12.95
C MET A 157 1.95 -5.65 -14.31
N ILE A 158 1.62 -4.95 -15.39
CA ILE A 158 1.40 -5.52 -16.73
C ILE A 158 2.59 -6.39 -17.18
N PRO A 159 3.86 -5.94 -17.06
CA PRO A 159 5.01 -6.75 -17.47
C PRO A 159 5.20 -8.02 -16.62
N VAL A 160 4.79 -8.01 -15.35
CA VAL A 160 4.88 -9.19 -14.47
C VAL A 160 3.78 -10.18 -14.83
N VAL A 161 2.54 -9.71 -14.95
CA VAL A 161 1.40 -10.55 -15.36
C VAL A 161 1.59 -11.14 -16.75
N ALA A 162 2.18 -10.40 -17.69
CA ALA A 162 2.45 -10.88 -19.05
C ALA A 162 3.41 -12.08 -19.12
N ARG A 163 4.27 -12.26 -18.10
CA ARG A 163 5.19 -13.41 -18.02
C ARG A 163 4.53 -14.69 -17.52
N GLU A 164 3.41 -14.55 -16.82
CA GLU A 164 2.72 -15.64 -16.13
C GLU A 164 1.44 -16.07 -16.87
N ALA A 165 0.63 -15.10 -17.29
CA ALA A 165 -0.64 -15.35 -17.96
C ALA A 165 -0.47 -16.06 -19.31
N GLY A 166 -1.40 -16.98 -19.63
CA GLY A 166 -1.44 -17.61 -20.95
C GLY A 166 -1.80 -16.62 -22.07
N HIS A 167 -2.58 -15.59 -21.75
CA HIS A 167 -2.86 -14.46 -22.63
C HIS A 167 -3.21 -13.22 -21.82
N LEU A 168 -2.62 -12.06 -22.13
CA LEU A 168 -2.93 -10.79 -21.49
C LEU A 168 -3.58 -9.81 -22.47
N THR A 169 -4.73 -9.25 -22.10
CA THR A 169 -5.35 -8.11 -22.77
C THR A 169 -5.26 -6.86 -21.89
N VAL A 170 -4.71 -5.77 -22.41
CA VAL A 170 -4.62 -4.48 -21.69
C VAL A 170 -5.67 -3.50 -22.22
N PHE A 171 -6.54 -3.02 -21.34
CA PHE A 171 -7.55 -2.01 -21.63
C PHE A 171 -7.05 -0.63 -21.19
N GLN A 172 -6.45 0.08 -22.14
CA GLN A 172 -5.93 1.44 -21.93
C GLN A 172 -6.98 2.49 -22.33
N ARG A 173 -7.33 3.37 -21.39
CA ARG A 173 -8.13 4.57 -21.69
C ARG A 173 -7.26 5.75 -22.12
N SER A 174 -6.24 6.06 -21.33
CA SER A 174 -5.33 7.18 -21.55
C SER A 174 -3.90 6.70 -21.38
N PRO A 175 -3.03 6.83 -22.40
CA PRO A 175 -1.64 6.43 -22.29
C PRO A 175 -0.89 7.32 -21.29
N ALA A 176 -0.13 6.69 -20.39
CA ALA A 176 0.81 7.39 -19.52
C ALA A 176 2.19 7.42 -20.17
N TYR A 177 2.93 8.52 -20.01
CA TYR A 177 4.35 8.53 -20.30
C TYR A 177 5.08 7.64 -19.30
N THR A 178 6.01 6.83 -19.80
CA THR A 178 6.83 5.94 -19.00
C THR A 178 8.28 6.10 -19.41
N LEU A 179 9.18 6.01 -18.45
CA LEU A 179 10.61 5.99 -18.68
C LEU A 179 11.14 4.64 -18.22
N PRO A 180 12.13 4.07 -18.93
CA PRO A 180 12.79 2.86 -18.45
C PRO A 180 13.53 3.20 -17.16
N TRP A 181 13.36 2.36 -16.15
CA TRP A 181 14.17 2.41 -14.95
C TRP A 181 14.85 1.07 -14.74
N GLN A 182 16.15 1.09 -14.45
CA GLN A 182 16.92 -0.10 -14.15
C GLN A 182 16.99 -0.28 -12.65
N VAL A 183 16.33 -1.31 -12.15
CA VAL A 183 16.47 -1.74 -10.76
C VAL A 183 17.81 -2.47 -10.64
N ARG A 184 18.67 -1.99 -9.75
CA ARG A 184 19.98 -2.58 -9.47
C ARG A 184 19.96 -3.19 -8.09
N SER A 185 20.39 -4.45 -7.97
CA SER A 185 20.69 -5.04 -6.68
C SER A 185 21.95 -4.40 -6.10
N PHE A 186 21.96 -4.19 -4.79
CA PHE A 186 23.18 -3.86 -4.08
C PHE A 186 23.99 -5.12 -3.85
N GLU A 187 25.31 -4.99 -3.89
CA GLU A 187 26.21 -6.07 -3.47
C GLU A 187 26.00 -6.33 -1.97
N PRO A 188 26.00 -7.59 -1.51
CA PRO A 188 25.97 -7.90 -0.09
C PRO A 188 27.17 -7.22 0.62
N GLY A 189 26.86 -6.44 1.66
CA GLY A 189 27.85 -5.80 2.53
C GLY A 189 28.36 -6.71 3.64
#